data_AF-A0A8A4TSN1-F1
#
_entry.id   AF-A0A8A4TSN1-F1
#
_cell.length_a   1.000
_cell.length_b   1.000
_cell.length_c   1.000
_cell.angle_alpha   90.00
_cell.angle_beta   90.00
_cell.angle_gamma   90.00
#
_symmetry.space_group_name_H-M   'P 1'
#
loop_
_entity.id
_entity.type
_entity.pdbx_description
1 polymer ?
#
loop_
_entity_poly.entity_id
_entity_poly.type
_entity_poly.pdbx_seq_one_letter_code
_entity_poly.pdbx_strand_id
1 'polypeptide(L)'
;MKDLKNEIEEILMEIGGYYPGTSLEVAQGLSRPLDVPAEDIQPALRDLAEEGRIEVDAAGIRLNREMFEKVRKFRKIKHHRK
;
A
#
# COMPACT_ATOMS: atom_id res chain seq x y z
N MET A 1 -3.83 -12.63 -12.53
CA MET A 1 -2.79 -11.63 -12.25
C MET A 1 -3.19 -10.97 -10.95
N LYS A 2 -2.37 -11.04 -9.90
CA LYS A 2 -2.61 -10.27 -8.68
C LYS A 2 -2.34 -8.80 -9.00
N ASP A 3 -3.25 -7.90 -8.62
CA ASP A 3 -3.04 -6.47 -8.81
C ASP A 3 -1.96 -5.98 -7.83
N LEU A 4 -0.81 -5.56 -8.36
CA LEU A 4 0.31 -4.99 -7.59
C LEU A 4 -0.17 -3.88 -6.62
N LYS A 5 -1.12 -3.06 -7.07
CA LYS A 5 -1.76 -1.99 -6.28
C LYS A 5 -2.42 -2.52 -5.01
N ASN A 6 -3.14 -3.65 -5.09
CA ASN A 6 -3.82 -4.24 -3.94
C ASN A 6 -2.81 -4.81 -2.93
N GLU A 7 -1.71 -5.41 -3.39
CA GLU A 7 -0.69 -5.96 -2.48
C GLU A 7 0.09 -4.85 -1.75
N ILE A 8 0.38 -3.74 -2.43
CA ILE A 8 0.98 -2.54 -1.81
C ILE A 8 0.07 -2.01 -0.69
N GLU A 9 -1.23 -1.89 -0.95
CA GLU A 9 -2.19 -1.48 0.07
C GLU A 9 -2.19 -2.45 1.25
N GLU A 10 -2.26 -3.76 1.00
CA GLU A 10 -2.20 -4.79 2.05
C GLU A 10 -0.98 -4.62 2.95
N ILE A 11 0.21 -4.46 2.38
CA ILE A 11 1.44 -4.26 3.16
C ILE A 11 1.37 -2.95 3.96
N LEU A 12 0.96 -1.85 3.33
CA LEU A 12 0.80 -0.56 3.99
C LEU A 12 -0.16 -0.66 5.19
N MET A 13 -1.18 -1.51 5.12
CA MET A 13 -2.06 -1.77 6.26
C MET A 13 -1.44 -2.62 7.35
N GLU A 14 -0.66 -3.63 7.00
CA GLU A 14 0.02 -4.48 7.98
C GLU A 14 0.98 -3.67 8.86
N ILE A 15 1.58 -2.62 8.31
CA ILE A 15 2.43 -1.67 9.04
C ILE A 15 1.65 -0.51 9.70
N GLY A 16 0.32 -0.53 9.67
CA GLY A 16 -0.53 0.45 10.36
C GLY A 16 -0.96 1.66 9.53
N GLY A 17 -0.75 1.63 8.21
CA GLY A 17 -1.23 2.63 7.27
C GLY A 17 -0.21 3.71 6.90
N TYR A 18 1.04 3.58 7.35
CA TYR A 18 2.09 4.57 7.08
C TYR A 18 3.44 3.90 6.91
N TYR A 19 4.13 4.22 5.81
CA TYR A 19 5.50 3.85 5.54
C TYR A 19 6.37 5.11 5.55
N PRO A 20 7.28 5.28 6.53
CA PRO A 20 8.19 6.41 6.56
C PRO A 20 9.29 6.28 5.51
N GLY A 21 9.64 7.38 4.84
CA GLY A 21 10.73 7.42 3.86
C GLY A 21 10.30 7.94 2.49
N THR A 22 11.27 8.12 1.60
CA THR A 22 11.01 8.56 0.23
C THR A 22 10.28 7.50 -0.59
N SER A 23 9.62 7.88 -1.68
CA SER A 23 8.95 6.93 -2.58
C SER A 23 9.89 5.83 -3.09
N LEU A 24 11.19 6.13 -3.25
CA LEU A 24 12.20 5.15 -3.63
C LEU A 24 12.49 4.16 -2.50
N GLU A 25 12.68 4.64 -1.27
CA GLU A 25 12.91 3.76 -0.11
C GLU A 25 11.70 2.86 0.16
N VAL A 26 10.49 3.41 0.03
CA VAL A 26 9.26 2.64 0.17
C VAL A 26 9.19 1.58 -0.92
N ALA A 27 9.47 1.92 -2.18
CA ALA A 27 9.48 0.95 -3.27
C ALA A 27 10.52 -0.15 -3.07
N GLN A 28 11.71 0.17 -2.56
CA GLN A 28 12.73 -0.82 -2.21
C GLN A 28 12.30 -1.71 -1.03
N GLY A 29 11.64 -1.13 -0.03
CA GLY A 29 11.08 -1.88 1.09
C GLY A 29 9.97 -2.84 0.66
N LEU A 30 9.19 -2.45 -0.35
CA LEU A 30 8.10 -3.24 -0.94
C LEU A 30 8.60 -4.27 -1.96
N SER A 31 9.82 -4.13 -2.50
CA SER A 31 10.31 -5.02 -3.57
C SER A 31 10.45 -6.47 -3.12
N ARG A 32 10.96 -6.67 -1.90
CA ARG A 32 11.10 -8.00 -1.28
C ARG A 32 9.76 -8.70 -1.00
N PRO A 33 8.81 -8.09 -0.27
CA PRO A 33 7.54 -8.75 0.03
C PRO A 33 6.67 -8.97 -1.21
N LEU A 34 6.83 -8.14 -2.26
CA LEU A 34 6.07 -8.26 -3.50
C LEU A 34 6.73 -9.14 -4.56
N ASP A 35 8.02 -9.48 -4.39
CA ASP A 35 8.84 -10.13 -5.43
C ASP A 35 8.79 -9.36 -6.77
N VAL A 36 8.75 -8.04 -6.68
CA VAL A 36 8.62 -7.11 -7.83
C VAL A 36 9.72 -6.07 -7.70
N PRO A 37 10.41 -5.69 -8.78
CA PRO A 37 11.47 -4.70 -8.70
C PRO A 37 10.91 -3.31 -8.34
N ALA A 38 11.70 -2.53 -7.61
CA ALA A 38 11.28 -1.21 -7.13
C ALA A 38 10.89 -0.24 -8.27
N GLU A 39 11.45 -0.44 -9.46
CA GLU A 39 11.13 0.33 -10.67
C GLU A 39 9.69 0.14 -11.16
N ASP A 40 9.10 -1.04 -10.95
CA ASP A 40 7.69 -1.32 -11.26
C ASP A 40 6.75 -0.86 -10.12
N ILE A 41 7.27 -0.79 -8.89
CA ILE A 41 6.48 -0.37 -7.72
C ILE A 41 6.30 1.15 -7.69
N GLN A 42 7.30 1.94 -8.09
CA GLN A 42 7.17 3.40 -8.14
C GLN A 42 5.99 3.92 -8.98
N PRO A 43 5.78 3.48 -10.24
CA PRO A 43 4.63 3.91 -11.01
C PRO A 43 3.32 3.44 -10.36
N ALA A 44 3.29 2.26 -9.73
CA ALA A 44 2.10 1.80 -9.01
C ALA A 44 1.78 2.67 -7.78
N LEU A 45 2.79 3.11 -7.02
CA LEU A 45 2.62 4.06 -5.91
C LEU A 45 2.12 5.41 -6.41
N ARG A 46 2.65 5.90 -7.53
CA ARG A 46 2.19 7.12 -8.16
C ARG A 46 0.73 7.02 -8.60
N ASP A 47 0.36 5.95 -9.30
CA ASP A 47 -1.03 5.70 -9.69
C ASP A 47 -1.97 5.67 -8.49
N LEU A 48 -1.59 4.96 -7.42
CA LEU A 48 -2.36 4.90 -6.17
C LEU A 48 -2.55 6.30 -5.55
N ALA A 49 -1.55 7.18 -5.66
CA ALA A 49 -1.63 8.55 -5.19
C ALA A 49 -2.55 9.40 -6.08
N GLU A 50 -2.48 9.24 -7.41
CA GLU A 50 -3.35 9.91 -8.37
C GLU A 50 -4.82 9.44 -8.24
N GLU A 51 -5.03 8.17 -7.91
CA GLU A 51 -6.34 7.59 -7.56
C GLU A 51 -6.85 8.07 -6.18
N GLY A 52 -6.03 8.79 -5.39
CA GLY A 52 -6.36 9.26 -4.05
C GLY A 52 -6.43 8.15 -2.99
N ARG A 53 -5.89 6.96 -3.27
CA ARG A 53 -5.89 5.79 -2.38
C ARG A 53 -4.80 5.89 -1.31
N ILE A 54 -3.67 6.50 -1.68
CA ILE A 54 -2.57 6.83 -0.76
C ILE A 54 -2.26 8.32 -0.87
N GLU A 55 -1.62 8.86 0.15
CA GLU A 55 -1.03 10.19 0.14
C GLU A 55 0.49 10.04 0.25
N VAL A 56 1.20 10.71 -0.64
CA VAL A 56 2.67 10.71 -0.68
C VAL A 56 3.13 12.08 -0.20
N ASP A 57 3.81 12.09 0.94
CA ASP A 57 4.39 13.28 1.56
C ASP A 57 5.91 13.17 1.55
N ALA A 58 6.61 14.29 1.77
CA ALA A 58 8.08 14.28 1.90
C ALA A 58 8.57 13.39 3.05
N ALA A 59 7.70 13.08 4.02
CA ALA A 59 7.99 12.23 5.17
C ALA A 59 7.70 10.74 4.93
N GLY A 60 6.95 10.37 3.90
CA GLY A 60 6.45 9.00 3.79
C GLY A 60 5.25 8.83 2.87
N ILE A 61 4.78 7.60 2.80
CA ILE A 61 3.55 7.21 2.12
C ILE A 61 2.54 6.76 3.16
N ARG A 62 1.36 7.36 3.16
CA ARG A 62 0.25 6.98 4.04
C ARG A 62 -0.95 6.50 3.25
N LEU A 63 -1.69 5.54 3.78
CA LEU A 63 -2.99 5.17 3.25
C LEU A 63 -4.01 6.27 3.54
N ASN A 64 -4.86 6.56 2.57
CA ASN A 64 -5.99 7.44 2.78
C ASN A 64 -6.91 6.83 3.86
N ARG A 65 -7.46 7.66 4.74
CA ARG A 65 -8.39 7.28 5.81
C ARG A 65 -9.57 6.45 5.29
N GLU A 66 -10.16 6.84 4.15
CA GLU A 66 -11.26 6.09 3.56
C GLU A 66 -10.85 4.66 3.17
N MET A 67 -9.62 4.53 2.65
CA MET A 67 -9.09 3.25 2.21
C MET A 67 -8.68 2.36 3.38
N PHE A 68 -8.10 2.95 4.41
CA PHE A 68 -7.83 2.28 5.68
C PHE A 68 -9.12 1.73 6.32
N GLU A 69 -10.20 2.50 6.34
CA GLU A 69 -11.50 2.04 6.87
C GLU A 69 -12.15 0.97 6.00
N LYS A 70 -12.09 1.13 4.67
CA LYS A 70 -12.63 0.15 3.71
C LYS A 70 -11.98 -1.20 3.92
N VAL A 71 -10.66 -1.27 3.94
CA VAL A 71 -9.99 -2.55 4.01
C VAL A 71 -9.96 -3.14 5.43
N ARG A 72 -9.95 -2.31 6.48
CA ARG A 72 -10.22 -2.76 7.86
C ARG A 72 -11.56 -3.50 7.97
N LYS A 73 -12.61 -3.01 7.28
CA LYS A 73 -13.90 -3.72 7.19
C LYS A 73 -13.80 -5.02 6.41
N PHE A 74 -13.09 -5.06 5.28
CA PHE A 74 -12.89 -6.28 4.49
C PHE A 74 -12.17 -7.40 5.29
N ARG A 75 -11.15 -7.06 6.08
CA ARG A 75 -10.40 -8.05 6.89
C ARG A 75 -11.26 -8.65 8.01
N LYS A 76 -12.21 -7.88 8.58
CA LYS A 76 -13.18 -8.36 9.57
C LYS A 76 -14.12 -9.44 9.00
N ILE A 77 -14.43 -9.39 7.70
CA ILE A 77 -15.35 -10.33 7.05
C ILE A 77 -14.64 -11.66 6.74
N LYS A 78 -13.35 -11.63 6.36
CA LYS A 78 -12.58 -12.87 6.08
C LYS A 78 -12.34 -13.74 7.33
N HIS A 79 -12.32 -13.16 8.52
CA HIS A 79 -12.14 -13.94 9.76
C HIS A 79 -13.43 -14.55 10.34
N HIS A 80 -14.59 -14.31 9.74
CA HIS A 80 -15.90 -14.79 10.25
C HIS A 80 -16.52 -15.91 9.39
N ARG A 81 -15.73 -16.57 8.54
CA ARG A 81 -16.09 -17.88 7.96
C ARG A 81 -15.14 -18.94 8.51
N LYS A 82 -15.38 -19.34 9.76
CA LYS A 82 -14.99 -20.66 10.27
C LYS A 82 -16.19 -21.24 10.99
#